data_AF-A0A537J1V1-F1
#
_entry.id   AF-A0A537J1V1-F1
#
_cell.length_a   1.000
_cell.length_b   1.000
_cell.length_c   1.000
_cell.angle_alpha   90.00
_cell.angle_beta   90.00
_cell.angle_gamma   90.00
#
_symmetry.space_group_name_H-M   'P 1'
#
loop_
_entity.id
_entity.type
_entity.pdbx_description
1 polymer ?
#
loop_
_entity_poly.entity_id
_entity_poly.type
_entity_poly.pdbx_seq_one_letter_code
_entity_poly.pdbx_strand_id
1 'polypeptide(L)' 'MEDRPLELMIPGPVPVSPDVLEAMGQPVRQHYGPEWQPFYEQFVARLRRIFKTTGSVYPIPSSGSGGLEAMLGTLIGAD' A
#
# COMPACT_ATOMS: atom_id res chain seq x y z
N MET A 1 -23.97 22.35 -1.09
CA MET A 1 -22.53 22.14 -1.30
C MET A 1 -22.38 21.61 -2.70
N GLU A 2 -21.67 22.33 -3.57
CA GLU A 2 -21.36 21.85 -4.92
C GLU A 2 -20.63 20.51 -4.86
N ASP A 3 -21.06 19.56 -5.70
CA ASP A 3 -20.52 18.19 -5.82
C ASP A 3 -19.17 18.17 -6.57
N ARG A 4 -18.27 19.08 -6.20
CA ARG A 4 -16.95 19.21 -6.83
C ARG A 4 -15.93 18.36 -6.06
N PRO A 5 -15.02 17.65 -6.76
CA PRO A 5 -13.94 16.92 -6.11
C PRO A 5 -13.13 17.84 -5.18
N LEU A 6 -12.80 17.35 -3.99
CA LEU A 6 -11.94 18.06 -3.04
C LEU A 6 -10.54 18.24 -3.64
N GLU A 7 -10.19 19.45 -4.07
CA GLU A 7 -8.84 19.79 -4.50
C GLU A 7 -7.96 20.08 -3.27
N LEU A 8 -7.10 19.13 -2.93
CA LEU A 8 -6.16 19.24 -1.80
C LEU A 8 -4.85 19.89 -2.27
N MET A 9 -4.73 21.20 -2.07
CA MET A 9 -3.51 21.98 -2.35
C MET A 9 -2.58 22.08 -1.13
N ILE A 10 -2.40 20.96 -0.42
CA ILE A 10 -1.52 20.83 0.76
C ILE A 10 -0.40 19.81 0.45
N PRO A 11 0.70 19.75 1.23
CA PRO A 11 1.80 18.80 0.98
C PRO A 11 1.39 17.32 1.01
N GLY A 12 0.27 17.01 1.66
CA GLY A 12 -0.32 15.68 1.74
C GLY A 12 -1.40 15.63 2.82
N PRO A 13 -2.39 14.72 2.71
CA PRO A 13 -2.64 13.82 1.59
C PRO A 13 -3.10 14.55 0.31
N VAL A 14 -3.09 13.84 -0.82
CA VAL A 14 -3.55 14.33 -2.13
C VAL A 14 -4.84 13.60 -2.54
N PRO A 15 -5.65 14.13 -3.48
CA PRO A 15 -6.82 13.42 -3.98
C PRO A 15 -6.41 12.09 -4.60
N VAL A 16 -7.13 11.02 -4.23
CA VAL A 16 -6.91 9.67 -4.76
C VAL A 16 -7.54 9.57 -6.15
N SER A 17 -6.89 8.86 -7.08
CA SER A 17 -7.44 8.69 -8.42
C SER A 17 -8.77 7.90 -8.39
N PRO A 18 -9.73 8.20 -9.29
CA PRO A 18 -11.05 7.56 -9.28
C PRO A 18 -11.02 6.03 -9.35
N ASP A 19 -10.09 5.46 -10.12
CA ASP A 19 -9.90 4.01 -10.28
C ASP A 19 -9.43 3.32 -8.99
N VAL A 20 -8.59 3.99 -8.19
CA VAL A 20 -8.17 3.50 -6.87
C VAL A 20 -9.32 3.54 -5.89
N LEU A 21 -10.13 4.61 -5.89
CA LEU A 21 -11.33 4.70 -5.05
C LEU A 21 -12.35 3.60 -5.41
N GLU A 22 -12.56 3.35 -6.70
CA GLU A 22 -13.42 2.26 -7.18
C GLU A 22 -12.92 0.88 -6.72
N ALA A 23 -11.60 0.65 -6.79
CA ALA A 23 -10.98 -0.60 -6.31
C ALA A 23 -11.11 -0.77 -4.80
N MET A 24 -10.95 0.32 -4.02
CA MET A 24 -11.12 0.31 -2.56
C MET A 24 -12.57 0.10 -2.13
N GLY A 25 -13.55 0.45 -2.97
CA GLY A 25 -14.97 0.25 -2.74
C GLY A 25 -15.46 -1.18 -3.01
N GLN A 26 -14.61 -2.06 -3.55
CA GLN A 26 -14.98 -3.46 -3.82
C GLN A 26 -15.17 -4.27 -2.53
N PRO A 27 -15.98 -5.35 -2.54
CA PRO A 27 -16.11 -6.24 -1.41
C PRO A 27 -14.75 -6.81 -0.95
N VAL A 28 -14.56 -6.89 0.37
CA VAL A 28 -13.36 -7.47 0.97
C VAL A 28 -13.22 -8.93 0.55
N ARG A 29 -12.03 -9.31 0.10
CA ARG A 29 -11.71 -10.68 -0.30
C ARG A 29 -10.97 -11.40 0.81
N GLN A 30 -11.10 -12.72 0.82
CA GLN A 30 -10.29 -13.58 1.68
C GLN A 30 -8.80 -13.44 1.37
N HIS A 31 -7.98 -13.28 2.40
CA HIS A 31 -6.52 -13.15 2.29
C HIS A 31 -5.79 -14.52 2.28
N TYR A 32 -6.44 -15.53 1.71
CA TYR A 32 -5.93 -16.89 1.58
C TYR A 32 -6.68 -17.65 0.46
N GLY A 33 -6.22 -18.85 0.13
CA GLY A 33 -6.84 -19.71 -0.86
C GLY A 33 -6.32 -19.49 -2.29
N PRO A 34 -6.82 -20.29 -3.25
CA PRO A 34 -6.24 -20.40 -4.59
C PRO A 34 -6.36 -19.12 -5.42
N GLU A 35 -7.34 -18.26 -5.13
CA GLU A 35 -7.50 -16.97 -5.81
C GLU A 35 -6.60 -15.87 -5.23
N TRP A 36 -6.26 -15.95 -3.94
CA TRP A 36 -5.46 -14.93 -3.26
C TRP A 36 -3.99 -14.98 -3.63
N GLN A 37 -3.42 -16.19 -3.68
CA GLN A 37 -2.00 -16.38 -3.96
C GLN A 37 -1.53 -15.69 -5.26
N PRO A 38 -2.15 -15.91 -6.44
CA PRO A 38 -1.70 -15.26 -7.67
C PRO A 38 -1.87 -13.74 -7.62
N PHE A 39 -2.91 -13.25 -6.94
CA PHE A 39 -3.11 -11.81 -6.73
C PHE A 39 -1.98 -11.22 -5.88
N TYR A 40 -1.63 -11.84 -4.77
CA TYR A 40 -0.58 -11.38 -3.87
C TYR A 40 0.80 -11.44 -4.53
N GLU A 41 1.10 -12.51 -5.27
CA GLU A 41 2.34 -12.64 -6.04
C GLU A 41 2.48 -11.52 -7.08
N GLN A 42 1.40 -11.22 -7.81
CA GLN A 42 1.38 -10.11 -8.76
C GLN A 42 1.57 -8.75 -8.06
N PHE A 43 0.92 -8.55 -6.92
CA PHE A 43 1.06 -7.35 -6.11
C PHE A 43 2.51 -7.12 -5.67
N VAL A 44 3.16 -8.13 -5.09
CA VAL A 44 4.58 -8.06 -4.67
C VAL A 44 5.49 -7.84 -5.87
N ALA A 45 5.25 -8.49 -7.01
CA ALA A 45 6.03 -8.28 -8.23
C ALA A 45 5.96 -6.83 -8.74
N ARG A 46 4.78 -6.20 -8.68
CA ARG A 46 4.61 -4.79 -9.03
C ARG A 46 5.33 -3.86 -8.05
N LEU A 47 5.29 -4.17 -6.74
CA LEU A 47 6.05 -3.40 -5.74
C LEU A 47 7.56 -3.47 -6.01
N ARG A 48 8.13 -4.65 -6.29
CA ARG A 48 9.55 -4.78 -6.65
C ARG A 48 9.93 -3.93 -7.87
N ARG A 49 9.03 -3.83 -8.86
CA ARG A 49 9.23 -2.97 -10.04
C ARG A 49 9.25 -1.48 -9.65
N ILE A 50 8.36 -1.04 -8.77
CA ILE A 50 8.31 0.34 -8.27
C ILE A 50 9.62 0.68 -7.52
N PHE A 51 10.05 -0.21 -6.62
CA PHE A 51 11.28 -0.03 -5.84
C PHE A 51 12.57 -0.34 -6.61
N LYS A 52 12.48 -0.85 -7.85
CA LYS A 52 13.61 -1.24 -8.70
C LYS A 52 14.58 -2.20 -7.99
N THR A 53 14.04 -3.19 -7.28
CA THR A 53 14.83 -4.15 -6.49
C THR A 53 14.66 -5.59 -6.97
N THR A 54 15.72 -6.39 -6.83
CA THR A 54 15.66 -7.85 -6.99
C THR A 54 15.36 -8.57 -5.66
N GLY A 55 15.49 -7.87 -4.53
CA GLY A 55 15.25 -8.41 -3.20
C GLY A 55 13.77 -8.59 -2.85
N SER A 56 13.52 -9.16 -1.68
CA SER A 56 12.18 -9.32 -1.11
C SER A 56 11.56 -7.97 -0.77
N VAL A 57 10.25 -7.85 -0.97
CA VAL A 57 9.46 -6.67 -0.56
C VAL A 57 8.30 -7.15 0.29
N TYR A 58 8.10 -6.48 1.42
CA TYR A 58 7.08 -6.81 2.41
C TYR A 58 6.13 -5.62 2.58
N PRO A 59 4.89 -5.69 2.06
CA PRO A 59 3.90 -4.65 2.26
C PRO A 59 3.43 -4.64 3.72
N ILE A 60 3.47 -3.47 4.37
CA ILE A 60 3.06 -3.27 5.76
C ILE A 60 1.76 -2.45 5.75
N PRO A 61 0.66 -2.91 6.39
CA PRO A 61 -0.59 -2.17 6.48
C PRO A 61 -0.49 -1.02 7.49
N SER A 62 0.33 -0.02 7.18
CA SER A 62 0.58 1.16 8.00
C SER A 62 0.77 2.41 7.14
N SER A 63 0.89 3.57 7.76
CA SER A 63 1.48 4.75 7.11
C SER A 63 2.97 4.54 6.81
N GLY A 64 3.58 5.47 6.07
CA GLY A 64 5.02 5.45 5.82
C GLY A 64 5.85 5.47 7.11
N SER A 65 5.41 6.18 8.14
CA SER A 65 6.09 6.23 9.44
C SER A 65 6.11 4.87 10.15
N GLY A 66 5.03 4.09 10.04
CA GLY A 66 5.00 2.73 10.60
C GLY A 66 6.01 1.79 9.93
N GLY A 67 6.28 2.00 8.63
CA GLY A 67 7.34 1.28 7.92
C GLY A 67 8.75 1.65 8.43
N LEU A 68 8.97 2.93 8.74
CA LEU A 68 10.23 3.40 9.34
C LEU A 68 10.43 2.81 10.74
N GLU A 69 9.38 2.80 11.56
CA GLU A 69 9.41 2.20 12.90
C GLU A 69 9.72 0.70 12.84
N ALA A 70 9.04 -0.05 11.96
CA ALA A 70 9.29 -1.48 11.77
C ALA A 70 10.74 -1.76 11.32
N MET A 71 11.27 -0.94 10.40
CA MET A 71 12.67 -1.04 9.97
C MET A 71 13.64 -0.80 11.13
N LEU A 72 13.47 0.30 11.87
CA LEU A 72 14.37 0.68 12.96
C LEU A 72 14.32 -0.35 14.10
N GLY A 73 13.13 -0.75 14.53
CA GLY A 73 12.96 -1.73 15.60
C GLY A 73 13.55 -3.11 15.27
N THR A 74 13.55 -3.50 13.99
CA THR A 74 14.14 -4.77 13.56
C THR A 74 15.65 -4.67 13.35
N LEU A 75 16.14 -3.56 12.78
CA LEU A 75 17.55 -3.40 12.41
C LEU A 75 18.46 -3.11 13.61
N ILE A 76 18.00 -2.28 14.54
CA ILE A 76 18.80 -1.85 15.70
C ILE A 76 18.72 -2.90 16.82
N GLY A 77 17.61 -3.66 16.89
CA GLY A 77 17.34 -4.58 17.98
C GLY A 77 16.95 -3.84 19.26
N ALA A 78 16.21 -4.51 20.14
CA ALA A 78 16.14 -4.10 21.54
C ALA A 78 17.30 -4.81 22.25
N ASP A 79 18.25 -4.04 22.79
CA ASP A 79 19.16 -4.56 23.81
C ASP A 79 18.34 -5.07 25.02
#